data_AF-A0A660PXA2-F1
#
_entry.id   AF-A0A660PXA2-F1
#
_cell.length_a   1.000
_cell.length_b   1.000
_cell.length_c   1.000
_cell.angle_alpha   90.00
_cell.angle_beta   90.00
_cell.angle_gamma   90.00
#
_symmetry.space_group_name_H-M   'P 1'
#
loop_
_entity.id
_entity.type
_entity.pdbx_description
1 polymer ?
#
loop_
_entity_poly.entity_id
_entity_poly.type
_entity_poly.pdbx_seq_one_letter_code
_entity_poly.pdbx_strand_id
1 'polypeptide(L)'
;MIKKTFKFASELESEGLMYESVKALLIENNITGKLRGDILLTVSEGFTNALTHGNNYEKNKSIEIDIGLNNDVVTADIIDEGDGDSHLLNSRKPPGLLQEGGRGVDLMESIADQFQVSKNSRTGGMQISMVFERNRYKNDDDDNKCNSEAIMELSRKDHENVTIISLSGRLDLGTGGKLKEEVKKVLESGKTSIHLNLVNVEFVNSSGLGALVSIMKEIRIYRGRLTLSDLEDYVQEIFDITQLSHIFEIFTTEEEALKSYQPVETG
;
A
#
# COMPACT_ATOMS: atom_id res chain seq x y z
N MET A 1 -19.95 13.12 18.16
CA MET A 1 -18.66 13.26 17.46
C MET A 1 -17.62 12.60 18.34
N ILE A 2 -17.08 11.47 17.89
CA ILE A 2 -16.00 10.76 18.58
C ILE A 2 -14.69 11.32 18.04
N LYS A 3 -13.71 11.55 18.91
CA LYS A 3 -12.35 11.93 18.55
C LYS A 3 -11.39 11.03 19.28
N LYS A 4 -10.45 10.42 18.57
CA LYS A 4 -9.45 9.53 19.12
C LYS A 4 -8.07 9.91 18.58
N THR A 5 -7.13 10.11 19.50
CA THR A 5 -5.73 10.37 19.18
C THR A 5 -4.93 9.10 19.47
N PHE A 6 -4.08 8.71 18.53
CA PHE A 6 -3.06 7.69 18.69
C PHE A 6 -1.69 8.33 18.55
N LYS A 7 -0.71 7.80 19.29
CA LYS A 7 0.67 8.30 19.23
C LYS A 7 1.62 7.11 19.16
N PHE A 8 2.45 7.10 18.12
CA PHE A 8 3.37 6.00 17.83
C PHE A 8 4.81 6.51 17.77
N ALA A 9 5.77 5.65 18.13
CA ALA A 9 7.18 5.93 17.91
C ALA A 9 7.50 5.91 16.41
N SER A 10 8.44 6.76 15.97
CA SER A 10 8.86 6.83 14.57
C SER A 10 9.79 5.68 14.19
N GLU A 11 9.27 4.46 14.15
CA GLU A 11 9.97 3.23 13.76
C GLU A 11 9.11 2.31 12.89
N LEU A 12 9.74 1.38 12.18
CA LEU A 12 9.08 0.55 11.16
C LEU A 12 8.00 -0.36 11.77
N GLU A 13 8.25 -0.89 12.97
CA GLU A 13 7.34 -1.76 13.69
C GLU A 13 6.02 -1.07 14.08
N SER A 14 6.04 0.27 14.19
CA SER A 14 4.87 1.06 14.53
C SER A 14 3.80 1.11 13.44
N GLU A 15 4.14 0.87 12.17
CA GLU A 15 3.16 0.91 11.08
C GLU A 15 2.10 -0.19 11.24
N GLY A 16 2.53 -1.40 11.65
CA GLY A 16 1.61 -2.50 11.96
C GLY A 16 0.70 -2.17 13.13
N LEU A 17 1.27 -1.67 14.22
CA LEU A 17 0.51 -1.27 15.43
C LEU A 17 -0.50 -0.15 15.13
N MET A 18 -0.09 0.82 14.31
CA MET A 18 -0.96 1.91 13.86
C MET A 18 -2.15 1.36 13.09
N TYR A 19 -1.90 0.51 12.10
CA TYR A 19 -2.96 -0.06 11.27
C TYR A 19 -3.99 -0.81 12.11
N GLU A 20 -3.54 -1.69 13.01
CA GLU A 20 -4.46 -2.46 13.89
C GLU A 20 -5.25 -1.54 14.83
N SER A 21 -4.60 -0.51 15.39
CA SER A 21 -5.25 0.44 16.30
C SER A 21 -6.35 1.27 15.61
N VAL A 22 -6.06 1.74 14.40
CA VAL A 22 -7.03 2.51 13.59
C VAL A 22 -8.14 1.59 13.10
N LYS A 23 -7.81 0.38 12.61
CA LYS A 23 -8.79 -0.62 12.16
C LYS A 23 -9.76 -0.99 13.28
N ALA A 24 -9.27 -1.27 14.48
CA ALA A 24 -10.09 -1.59 15.64
C ALA A 24 -11.09 -0.44 15.95
N LEU A 25 -10.62 0.81 15.98
CA LEU A 25 -11.48 1.97 16.17
C LEU A 25 -12.56 2.08 15.08
N LEU A 26 -12.21 1.86 13.81
CA LEU A 26 -13.16 1.91 12.70
C LEU A 26 -14.23 0.82 12.84
N ILE A 27 -13.84 -0.40 13.18
CA ILE A 27 -14.75 -1.53 13.41
C ILE A 27 -15.71 -1.25 14.56
N GLU A 28 -15.18 -0.80 15.72
CA GLU A 28 -15.98 -0.46 16.91
C GLU A 28 -17.04 0.62 16.61
N ASN A 29 -16.85 1.40 15.56
CA ASN A 29 -17.73 2.50 15.16
C ASN A 29 -18.51 2.23 13.86
N ASN A 30 -18.63 0.97 13.46
CA ASN A 30 -19.37 0.51 12.28
C ASN A 30 -18.92 1.22 10.98
N ILE A 31 -17.61 1.43 10.83
CA ILE A 31 -17.01 1.81 9.56
C ILE A 31 -16.55 0.52 8.87
N THR A 32 -17.14 0.21 7.73
CA THR A 32 -16.91 -1.06 7.03
C THR A 32 -16.67 -0.86 5.52
N GLY A 33 -16.54 -1.98 4.80
CA GLY A 33 -16.39 -2.01 3.34
C GLY A 33 -15.29 -1.10 2.79
N LYS A 34 -15.58 -0.47 1.65
CA LYS A 34 -14.65 0.42 0.95
C LYS A 34 -14.23 1.63 1.79
N LEU A 35 -15.15 2.21 2.59
CA LEU A 35 -14.81 3.34 3.45
C LEU A 35 -13.71 3.00 4.45
N ARG A 36 -13.79 1.82 5.08
CA ARG A 36 -12.73 1.33 5.98
C ARG A 36 -11.40 1.16 5.24
N GLY A 37 -11.44 0.53 4.05
CA GLY A 37 -10.25 0.31 3.23
C GLY A 37 -9.55 1.61 2.83
N ASP A 38 -10.31 2.57 2.31
CA ASP A 38 -9.83 3.88 1.88
C ASP A 38 -9.18 4.65 3.05
N ILE A 39 -9.81 4.66 4.24
CA ILE A 39 -9.23 5.30 5.43
C ILE A 39 -7.93 4.60 5.84
N LEU A 40 -7.92 3.26 5.92
CA LEU A 40 -6.73 2.51 6.33
C LEU A 40 -5.56 2.69 5.35
N LEU A 41 -5.85 2.72 4.05
CA LEU A 41 -4.85 2.97 3.01
C LEU A 41 -4.26 4.36 3.17
N THR A 42 -5.10 5.38 3.18
CA THR A 42 -4.63 6.77 3.23
C THR A 42 -3.93 7.11 4.56
N VAL A 43 -4.39 6.57 5.68
CA VAL A 43 -3.69 6.70 6.97
C VAL A 43 -2.35 5.97 6.96
N SER A 44 -2.27 4.77 6.35
CA SER A 44 -1.00 4.07 6.15
C SER A 44 -0.03 4.87 5.28
N GLU A 45 -0.48 5.45 4.16
CA GLU A 45 0.34 6.35 3.34
C GLU A 45 0.86 7.56 4.10
N GLY A 46 -0.02 8.24 4.84
CA GLY A 46 0.33 9.38 5.67
C GLY A 46 1.36 9.01 6.73
N PHE A 47 1.16 7.86 7.38
CA PHE A 47 2.08 7.33 8.39
C PHE A 47 3.45 7.01 7.78
N THR A 48 3.50 6.31 6.65
CA THR A 48 4.76 6.00 5.97
C THR A 48 5.49 7.28 5.59
N ASN A 49 4.80 8.31 5.08
CA ASN A 49 5.42 9.59 4.75
C ASN A 49 5.95 10.33 5.99
N ALA A 50 5.19 10.34 7.08
CA ALA A 50 5.62 10.90 8.35
C ALA A 50 6.87 10.16 8.89
N LEU A 51 6.92 8.83 8.75
CA LEU A 51 8.05 8.01 9.15
C LEU A 51 9.31 8.26 8.30
N THR A 52 9.17 8.25 6.97
CA THR A 52 10.30 8.25 6.03
C THR A 52 10.79 9.65 5.68
N HIS A 53 9.87 10.60 5.48
CA HIS A 53 10.17 11.94 4.96
C HIS A 53 10.06 13.02 6.05
N GLY A 54 9.15 12.87 7.01
CA GLY A 54 9.02 13.79 8.13
C GLY A 54 10.11 13.54 9.17
N ASN A 55 9.97 12.45 9.92
CA ASN A 55 10.80 12.11 11.06
C ASN A 55 12.12 11.42 10.71
N ASN A 56 12.27 10.91 9.48
CA ASN A 56 13.47 10.21 9.01
C ASN A 56 13.90 9.05 9.95
N TYR A 57 12.93 8.26 10.42
CA TYR A 57 13.14 7.12 11.33
C TYR A 57 13.81 7.45 12.69
N GLU A 58 13.78 8.70 13.12
CA GLU A 58 14.34 9.11 14.40
C GLU A 58 13.47 8.64 15.57
N LYS A 59 13.92 7.62 16.31
CA LYS A 59 13.13 6.97 17.39
C LYS A 59 12.70 7.87 18.54
N ASN A 60 13.36 9.02 18.73
CA ASN A 60 12.97 10.03 19.72
C ASN A 60 11.81 10.92 19.25
N LYS A 61 11.47 10.87 17.96
CA LYS A 61 10.28 11.50 17.39
C LYS A 61 9.12 10.53 17.35
N SER A 62 7.94 11.11 17.22
CA SER A 62 6.67 10.41 17.21
C SER A 62 5.79 10.86 16.06
N ILE A 63 4.83 10.00 15.72
CA ILE A 63 3.80 10.25 14.72
C ILE A 63 2.47 10.16 15.44
N GLU A 64 1.66 11.21 15.31
CA GLU A 64 0.34 11.31 15.92
C GLU A 64 -0.74 11.15 14.85
N ILE A 65 -1.77 10.36 15.16
CA ILE A 65 -2.90 10.07 14.28
C ILE A 65 -4.18 10.47 15.00
N ASP A 66 -4.87 11.49 14.51
CA ASP A 66 -6.16 11.92 15.03
C ASP A 66 -7.28 11.45 14.11
N ILE A 67 -8.17 10.61 14.64
CA ILE A 67 -9.37 10.15 13.93
C ILE A 67 -10.61 10.81 14.54
N GLY A 68 -11.35 11.52 13.68
CA GLY A 68 -12.65 12.12 14.01
C GLY A 68 -13.79 11.36 13.34
N LEU A 69 -14.83 11.03 14.09
CA LEU A 69 -15.99 10.30 13.59
C LEU A 69 -17.27 11.06 13.92
N ASN A 70 -18.07 11.36 12.91
CA ASN A 70 -19.45 11.78 13.08
C ASN A 70 -20.36 11.05 12.08
N ASN A 71 -21.64 11.42 12.01
CA ASN A 71 -22.63 10.71 11.18
C ASN A 71 -22.46 10.94 9.68
N ASP A 72 -21.78 12.01 9.29
CA ASP A 72 -21.68 12.44 7.89
C ASP A 72 -20.28 12.21 7.33
N VAL A 73 -19.25 12.38 8.17
CA VAL A 73 -17.85 12.31 7.77
C VAL A 73 -16.98 11.54 8.75
N VAL A 74 -15.90 10.99 8.23
CA VAL A 74 -14.71 10.56 8.97
C VAL A 74 -13.57 11.50 8.63
N THR A 75 -12.80 11.95 9.63
CA THR A 75 -11.61 12.77 9.43
C THR A 75 -10.38 12.01 9.93
N ALA A 76 -9.25 12.18 9.25
CA ALA A 76 -7.98 11.64 9.65
C ALA A 76 -6.89 12.70 9.51
N ASP A 77 -6.24 13.04 10.62
CA ASP A 77 -5.05 13.89 10.63
C ASP A 77 -3.82 13.06 11.00
N ILE A 78 -2.75 13.21 10.23
CA ILE A 78 -1.45 12.57 10.48
C ILE A 78 -0.43 13.68 10.70
N ILE A 79 0.21 13.67 11.86
CA ILE A 79 1.10 14.75 12.32
C ILE A 79 2.47 14.17 12.66
N ASP A 80 3.53 14.73 12.08
CA ASP A 80 4.92 14.41 12.40
C ASP A 80 5.62 15.51 13.21
N GLU A 81 6.81 15.19 13.72
CA GLU A 81 7.69 16.07 14.49
C GLU A 81 8.98 16.43 13.70
N GLY A 82 8.95 16.20 12.39
CA GLY A 82 10.07 16.42 11.49
C GLY A 82 10.21 17.86 11.01
N ASP A 83 11.24 18.13 10.20
CA ASP A 83 11.32 19.42 9.49
C ASP A 83 10.34 19.48 8.30
N GLY A 84 9.75 18.33 7.97
CA GLY A 84 8.80 18.13 6.89
C GLY A 84 9.44 18.12 5.50
N ASP A 85 8.78 17.47 4.54
CA ASP A 85 9.12 17.64 3.14
C ASP A 85 8.42 18.89 2.58
N SER A 86 9.19 19.98 2.44
CA SER A 86 8.70 21.23 1.84
C SER A 86 8.15 21.05 0.42
N HIS A 87 8.49 19.96 -0.28
CA HIS A 87 7.92 19.65 -1.59
C HIS A 87 6.44 19.24 -1.52
N LEU A 88 5.92 18.83 -0.36
CA LEU A 88 4.49 18.54 -0.17
C LEU A 88 3.62 19.80 -0.14
N LEU A 89 4.22 20.94 0.22
CA LEU A 89 3.54 22.25 0.23
C LEU A 89 3.53 22.93 -1.14
N ASN A 90 4.33 22.41 -2.09
CA ASN A 90 4.52 22.99 -3.41
C ASN A 90 3.94 22.04 -4.47
N SER A 91 3.57 22.56 -5.65
CA SER A 91 2.99 21.75 -6.74
C SER A 91 3.88 20.55 -7.08
N ARG A 92 3.40 19.33 -6.77
CA ARG A 92 4.06 18.07 -7.12
C ARG A 92 3.85 17.75 -8.59
N LYS A 93 4.85 17.09 -9.18
CA LYS A 93 4.68 16.41 -10.47
C LYS A 93 4.27 14.97 -10.19
N PRO A 94 3.35 14.39 -10.97
CA PRO A 94 3.04 12.97 -10.89
C PRO A 94 4.32 12.14 -11.07
N PRO A 95 4.48 11.03 -10.33
CA PRO A 95 5.65 10.17 -10.46
C PRO A 95 5.68 9.51 -11.84
N GLY A 96 6.88 9.26 -12.35
CA GLY A 96 7.03 8.48 -13.57
C GLY A 96 6.57 7.03 -13.36
N LEU A 97 6.05 6.37 -14.40
CA LEU A 97 5.52 5.00 -14.29
C LEU A 97 6.49 3.99 -13.64
N LEU A 98 7.79 4.09 -13.97
CA LEU A 98 8.86 3.23 -13.44
C LEU A 98 9.53 3.76 -12.17
N GLN A 99 9.02 4.85 -11.60
CA GLN A 99 9.51 5.38 -10.34
C GLN A 99 8.98 4.53 -9.18
N GLU A 100 9.87 4.17 -8.26
CA GLU A 100 9.58 3.28 -7.12
C GLU A 100 8.87 4.00 -5.97
N GLY A 101 8.76 5.33 -6.01
CA GLY A 101 8.14 6.12 -4.96
C GLY A 101 7.45 7.36 -5.51
N GLY A 102 6.75 8.08 -4.62
CA GLY A 102 6.06 9.32 -4.98
C GLY A 102 4.58 9.16 -5.32
N ARG A 103 3.98 8.00 -5.06
CA ARG A 103 2.55 7.73 -5.34
C ARG A 103 1.62 7.95 -4.14
N GLY A 104 2.15 7.94 -2.92
CA GLY A 104 1.33 7.98 -1.70
C GLY A 104 0.47 9.24 -1.56
N VAL A 105 1.00 10.42 -1.92
CA VAL A 105 0.23 11.67 -1.89
C VAL A 105 -0.88 11.66 -2.93
N ASP A 106 -0.57 11.27 -4.16
CA ASP A 106 -1.55 11.18 -5.25
C ASP A 106 -2.66 10.16 -4.91
N LEU A 107 -2.32 9.06 -4.22
CA LEU A 107 -3.30 8.11 -3.69
C LEU A 107 -4.20 8.77 -2.63
N MET A 108 -3.62 9.45 -1.64
CA MET A 108 -4.41 10.15 -0.61
C MET A 108 -5.31 11.22 -1.22
N GLU A 109 -4.81 12.02 -2.15
CA GLU A 109 -5.55 13.08 -2.83
C GLU A 109 -6.65 12.52 -3.74
N SER A 110 -6.43 11.38 -4.39
CA SER A 110 -7.43 10.72 -5.24
C SER A 110 -8.53 10.01 -4.44
N ILE A 111 -8.22 9.52 -3.24
CA ILE A 111 -9.14 8.72 -2.43
C ILE A 111 -9.96 9.60 -1.49
N ALA A 112 -9.33 10.55 -0.79
CA ALA A 112 -10.03 11.42 0.16
C ALA A 112 -10.93 12.44 -0.56
N ASP A 113 -12.08 12.75 0.04
CA ASP A 113 -12.99 13.76 -0.51
C ASP A 113 -12.46 15.18 -0.28
N GLN A 114 -11.68 15.37 0.79
CA GLN A 114 -10.87 16.56 1.00
C GLN A 114 -9.48 16.15 1.48
N PHE A 115 -8.46 16.79 0.93
CA PHE A 115 -7.06 16.56 1.24
C PHE A 115 -6.35 17.90 1.44
N GLN A 116 -5.63 18.05 2.54
CA GLN A 116 -4.84 19.25 2.82
C GLN A 116 -3.54 18.90 3.52
N VAL A 117 -2.46 19.57 3.10
CA VAL A 117 -1.16 19.51 3.76
C VAL A 117 -0.85 20.87 4.36
N SER A 118 -0.39 20.89 5.61
CA SER A 118 -0.01 22.12 6.31
C SER A 118 1.17 21.87 7.26
N LYS A 119 1.78 22.95 7.76
CA LYS A 119 2.69 22.85 8.91
C LYS A 119 1.89 22.83 10.20
N ASN A 120 2.18 21.88 11.07
CA ASN A 120 1.57 21.81 12.38
C ASN A 120 2.21 22.86 13.31
N SER A 121 1.38 23.72 13.91
CA SER A 121 1.88 24.80 14.77
C SER A 121 2.47 24.32 16.11
N ARG A 122 2.11 23.11 16.56
CA ARG A 122 2.57 22.54 17.83
C ARG A 122 3.89 21.81 17.69
N THR A 123 4.01 20.94 16.68
CA THR A 123 5.21 20.12 16.49
C THR A 123 6.25 20.81 15.60
N GLY A 124 5.83 21.74 14.74
CA GLY A 124 6.66 22.35 13.70
C GLY A 124 6.80 21.48 12.43
N GLY A 125 6.40 20.21 12.51
CA GLY A 125 6.40 19.25 11.41
C GLY A 125 5.19 19.34 10.51
N MET A 126 4.98 18.33 9.67
CA MET A 126 3.87 18.32 8.73
C MET A 126 2.60 17.76 9.35
N GLN A 127 1.47 18.26 8.86
CA GLN A 127 0.16 17.72 9.10
C GLN A 127 -0.52 17.43 7.76
N ILE A 128 -0.95 16.19 7.57
CA ILE A 128 -1.81 15.76 6.47
C ILE A 128 -3.21 15.58 7.03
N SER A 129 -4.17 16.30 6.48
CA SER A 129 -5.58 16.31 6.89
C SER A 129 -6.46 15.77 5.79
N MET A 130 -7.28 14.78 6.12
CA MET A 130 -8.17 14.10 5.18
C MET A 130 -9.60 14.03 5.70
N VAL A 131 -10.57 14.14 4.79
CA VAL A 131 -12.00 13.99 5.07
C VAL A 131 -12.60 12.97 4.11
N PHE A 132 -13.44 12.08 4.66
CA PHE A 132 -14.18 11.06 3.92
C PHE A 132 -15.68 11.23 4.20
N GLU A 133 -16.47 11.51 3.18
CA GLU A 133 -17.91 11.63 3.29
C GLU A 133 -18.57 10.24 3.25
N ARG A 134 -19.26 9.87 4.33
CA ARG A 134 -19.90 8.55 4.46
C ARG A 134 -20.97 8.30 3.39
N ASN A 135 -21.60 9.36 2.88
CA ASN A 135 -22.63 9.28 1.84
C ASN A 135 -22.12 8.66 0.52
N ARG A 136 -20.83 8.79 0.20
CA ARG A 136 -20.18 8.27 -1.01
C ARG A 136 -20.14 6.74 -1.03
N TYR A 137 -20.20 6.13 0.15
CA TYR A 137 -19.96 4.70 0.37
C TYR A 137 -21.23 3.89 0.65
N LYS A 138 -22.42 4.51 0.63
CA LYS A 138 -23.70 3.88 1.01
C LYS A 138 -24.09 2.63 0.20
N ASN A 139 -23.41 2.33 -0.90
CA ASN A 139 -23.67 1.18 -1.74
C ASN A 139 -22.54 0.13 -1.70
N ASP A 140 -21.47 0.37 -0.93
CA ASP A 140 -20.24 -0.45 -0.90
C ASP A 140 -20.14 -1.31 0.39
N ASP A 141 -21.28 -1.67 0.98
CA ASP A 141 -21.40 -2.46 2.23
C ASP A 141 -20.95 -3.94 2.09
N ASP A 142 -20.03 -4.25 1.17
CA ASP A 142 -19.43 -5.58 1.09
C ASP A 142 -18.36 -5.73 2.18
N ASP A 143 -18.79 -6.18 3.35
CA ASP A 143 -17.97 -6.40 4.55
C ASP A 143 -16.78 -7.37 4.32
N ASN A 144 -16.77 -8.13 3.23
CA ASN A 144 -15.67 -9.04 2.89
C ASN A 144 -14.45 -8.34 2.27
N LYS A 145 -14.55 -7.09 1.80
CA LYS A 145 -13.50 -6.46 0.97
C LYS A 145 -12.29 -5.89 1.72
N CYS A 146 -12.22 -5.96 3.06
CA CYS A 146 -11.10 -5.36 3.81
C CYS A 146 -10.89 -6.00 5.19
N ASN A 147 -10.75 -7.33 5.28
CA ASN A 147 -10.72 -8.02 6.57
C ASN A 147 -9.32 -8.29 7.15
N SER A 148 -8.22 -8.01 6.45
CA SER A 148 -6.91 -8.58 6.81
C SER A 148 -6.47 -8.31 8.24
N GLU A 149 -6.57 -9.33 9.08
CA GLU A 149 -5.89 -9.48 10.37
C GLU A 149 -4.50 -10.14 10.19
N ALA A 150 -4.13 -10.47 8.94
CA ALA A 150 -3.01 -11.34 8.65
C ALA A 150 -1.71 -10.56 8.39
N ILE A 151 -0.70 -10.91 9.19
CA ILE A 151 0.72 -10.65 8.88
C ILE A 151 1.02 -11.26 7.51
N MET A 152 1.85 -10.60 6.70
CA MET A 152 2.20 -11.12 5.38
C MET A 152 2.86 -12.49 5.48
N GLU A 153 2.30 -13.47 4.75
CA GLU A 153 2.93 -14.77 4.51
C GLU A 153 3.32 -14.90 3.03
N LEU A 154 4.49 -15.50 2.82
CA LEU A 154 5.03 -15.83 1.51
C LEU A 154 5.17 -17.34 1.44
N SER A 155 4.58 -17.95 0.41
CA SER A 155 4.88 -19.34 0.06
C SER A 155 5.48 -19.40 -1.32
N ARG A 156 6.46 -20.29 -1.48
CA ARG A 156 7.20 -20.47 -2.73
C ARG A 156 7.03 -21.89 -3.20
N LYS A 157 6.71 -22.05 -4.49
CA LYS A 157 6.72 -23.33 -5.20
C LYS A 157 7.36 -23.15 -6.57
N ASP A 158 7.95 -24.20 -7.08
CA ASP A 158 8.47 -24.22 -8.45
C ASP A 158 7.52 -25.01 -9.35
N HIS A 159 7.22 -24.46 -10.52
CA HIS A 159 6.41 -25.10 -11.55
C HIS A 159 7.14 -24.99 -12.89
N GLU A 160 7.69 -26.12 -13.36
CA GLU A 160 8.54 -26.16 -14.55
C GLU A 160 9.71 -25.15 -14.45
N ASN A 161 9.73 -24.14 -15.34
CA ASN A 161 10.76 -23.11 -15.40
C ASN A 161 10.38 -21.83 -14.63
N VAL A 162 9.23 -21.81 -13.95
CA VAL A 162 8.69 -20.64 -13.26
C VAL A 162 8.73 -20.87 -11.74
N THR A 163 9.24 -19.90 -11.00
CA THR A 163 9.05 -19.85 -9.54
C THR A 163 7.80 -19.06 -9.24
N ILE A 164 6.85 -19.70 -8.56
CA ILE A 164 5.60 -19.07 -8.10
C ILE A 164 5.79 -18.66 -6.65
N ILE A 165 5.51 -17.39 -6.37
CA ILE A 165 5.48 -16.83 -5.02
C ILE A 165 4.03 -16.40 -4.77
N SER A 166 3.35 -17.08 -3.85
CA SER A 166 2.00 -16.71 -3.41
C SER A 166 2.10 -15.81 -2.20
N LEU A 167 1.41 -14.66 -2.27
CA LEU A 167 1.37 -13.64 -1.22
C LEU A 167 0.03 -13.72 -0.51
N SER A 168 0.04 -13.48 0.80
CA SER A 168 -1.18 -13.28 1.59
C SER A 168 -1.01 -12.12 2.56
N GLY A 169 -2.12 -11.47 2.91
CA GLY A 169 -2.16 -10.34 3.84
C GLY A 169 -1.85 -9.01 3.16
N ARG A 170 -0.98 -8.21 3.79
CA ARG A 170 -0.71 -6.82 3.41
C ARG A 170 0.61 -6.65 2.67
N LEU A 171 0.61 -5.80 1.63
CA LEU A 171 1.80 -5.36 0.92
C LEU A 171 2.10 -3.88 1.20
N ASP A 172 3.01 -3.61 2.14
CA ASP A 172 3.40 -2.29 2.62
C ASP A 172 4.93 -2.12 2.68
N LEU A 173 5.42 -1.10 3.39
CA LEU A 173 6.86 -0.81 3.48
C LEU A 173 7.65 -1.99 4.06
N GLY A 174 7.16 -2.60 5.14
CA GLY A 174 7.84 -3.70 5.80
C GLY A 174 7.75 -5.00 5.00
N THR A 175 6.55 -5.34 4.52
CA THR A 175 6.31 -6.61 3.82
C THR A 175 6.84 -6.61 2.38
N GLY A 176 6.84 -5.45 1.72
CA GLY A 176 7.51 -5.25 0.43
C GLY A 176 9.02 -5.50 0.48
N GLY A 177 9.68 -5.18 1.59
CA GLY A 177 11.09 -5.52 1.82
C GLY A 177 11.34 -7.03 1.81
N LYS A 178 10.50 -7.79 2.53
CA LYS A 178 10.59 -9.27 2.57
C LYS A 178 10.38 -9.90 1.19
N LEU A 179 9.44 -9.38 0.40
CA LEU A 179 9.21 -9.86 -0.96
C LEU A 179 10.43 -9.62 -1.86
N LYS A 180 11.06 -8.44 -1.77
CA LYS A 180 12.29 -8.13 -2.52
C LYS A 180 13.40 -9.12 -2.19
N GLU A 181 13.60 -9.41 -0.90
CA GLU A 181 14.61 -10.38 -0.46
C GLU A 181 14.35 -11.77 -1.00
N GLU A 182 13.09 -12.24 -1.00
CA GLU A 182 12.77 -13.57 -1.52
C GLU A 182 12.97 -13.66 -3.04
N VAL A 183 12.52 -12.65 -3.79
CA VAL A 183 12.77 -12.55 -5.23
C VAL A 183 14.27 -12.56 -5.53
N LYS A 184 15.06 -11.80 -4.76
CA LYS A 184 16.51 -11.75 -4.93
C LYS A 184 17.16 -13.13 -4.76
N LYS A 185 16.75 -13.91 -3.76
CA LYS A 185 17.23 -15.30 -3.59
C LYS A 185 16.87 -16.19 -4.78
N VAL A 186 15.68 -16.01 -5.36
CA VAL A 186 15.26 -16.74 -6.57
C VAL A 186 16.19 -16.40 -7.75
N LEU A 187 16.44 -15.11 -7.98
CA LEU A 187 17.33 -14.63 -9.03
C LEU A 187 18.78 -15.12 -8.85
N GLU A 188 19.30 -15.07 -7.62
CA GLU A 188 20.64 -15.57 -7.28
C GLU A 188 20.78 -17.09 -7.45
N SER A 189 19.67 -17.85 -7.38
CA SER A 189 19.64 -19.28 -7.70
C SER A 189 19.63 -19.58 -9.21
N GLY A 190 19.64 -18.55 -10.06
CA GLY A 190 19.66 -18.66 -11.52
C GLY A 190 18.27 -18.76 -12.16
N LYS A 191 17.19 -18.70 -11.37
CA LYS A 191 15.81 -18.69 -11.88
C LYS A 191 15.38 -17.26 -12.15
N THR A 192 14.92 -16.99 -13.37
CA THR A 192 14.60 -15.62 -13.83
C THR A 192 13.13 -15.44 -14.24
N SER A 193 12.35 -16.51 -14.26
CA SER A 193 10.90 -16.46 -14.49
C SER A 193 10.18 -16.57 -13.16
N ILE A 194 9.50 -15.50 -12.77
CA ILE A 194 8.83 -15.38 -11.47
C ILE A 194 7.37 -15.00 -11.70
N HIS A 195 6.48 -15.74 -11.07
CA HIS A 195 5.05 -15.44 -11.01
C HIS A 195 4.66 -15.05 -9.58
N LEU A 196 3.98 -13.92 -9.41
CA LEU A 196 3.40 -13.50 -8.15
C LEU A 196 1.89 -13.78 -8.18
N ASN A 197 1.40 -14.61 -7.27
CA ASN A 197 -0.03 -14.83 -7.08
C ASN A 197 -0.52 -13.95 -5.91
N LEU A 198 -1.48 -13.07 -6.18
CA LEU A 198 -1.99 -12.07 -5.24
C LEU A 198 -3.39 -12.39 -4.70
N VAL A 199 -3.91 -13.60 -4.89
CA VAL A 199 -5.29 -13.98 -4.52
C VAL A 199 -5.66 -13.68 -3.06
N ASN A 200 -4.68 -13.74 -2.15
CA ASN A 200 -4.89 -13.47 -0.73
C ASN A 200 -4.29 -12.11 -0.29
N VAL A 201 -3.93 -11.24 -1.23
CA VAL A 201 -3.47 -9.88 -0.93
C VAL A 201 -4.68 -8.97 -0.82
N GLU A 202 -4.96 -8.52 0.39
CA GLU A 202 -6.17 -7.73 0.69
C GLU A 202 -5.88 -6.23 0.75
N PHE A 203 -4.61 -5.85 0.79
CA PHE A 203 -4.18 -4.48 1.00
C PHE A 203 -2.83 -4.21 0.35
N VAL A 204 -2.72 -3.09 -0.35
CA VAL A 204 -1.45 -2.60 -0.89
C VAL A 204 -1.37 -1.09 -0.74
N ASN A 205 -0.23 -0.59 -0.25
CA ASN A 205 0.09 0.83 -0.21
C ASN A 205 1.21 1.17 -1.22
N SER A 206 1.58 2.44 -1.32
CA SER A 206 2.52 2.98 -2.31
C SER A 206 3.92 2.42 -2.14
N SER A 207 4.32 2.08 -0.92
CA SER A 207 5.59 1.42 -0.65
C SER A 207 5.57 -0.03 -1.13
N GLY A 208 4.43 -0.72 -0.96
CA GLY A 208 4.19 -2.04 -1.53
C GLY A 208 4.25 -2.04 -3.07
N LEU A 209 3.56 -1.10 -3.70
CA LEU A 209 3.62 -0.90 -5.17
C LEU A 209 5.05 -0.57 -5.63
N GLY A 210 5.72 0.31 -4.89
CA GLY A 210 7.13 0.65 -5.11
C GLY A 210 8.04 -0.58 -5.05
N ALA A 211 7.74 -1.50 -4.15
CA ALA A 211 8.46 -2.76 -4.05
C ALA A 211 8.27 -3.63 -5.30
N LEU A 212 7.04 -3.74 -5.82
CA LEU A 212 6.77 -4.46 -7.07
C LEU A 212 7.49 -3.84 -8.27
N VAL A 213 7.53 -2.51 -8.36
CA VAL A 213 8.27 -1.81 -9.44
C VAL A 213 9.77 -2.09 -9.35
N SER A 214 10.32 -2.08 -8.13
CA SER A 214 11.72 -2.43 -7.84
C SER A 214 12.04 -3.87 -8.30
N ILE A 215 11.18 -4.82 -7.92
CA ILE A 215 11.27 -6.24 -8.29
C ILE A 215 11.23 -6.42 -9.81
N MET A 216 10.29 -5.76 -10.49
CA MET A 216 10.18 -5.80 -11.94
C MET A 216 11.46 -5.31 -12.62
N LYS A 217 12.04 -4.20 -12.13
CA LYS A 217 13.30 -3.66 -12.65
C LYS A 217 14.45 -4.62 -12.43
N GLU A 218 14.55 -5.22 -11.25
CA GLU A 218 15.59 -6.20 -10.92
C GLU A 218 15.50 -7.43 -11.83
N ILE A 219 14.32 -8.03 -11.95
CA ILE A 219 14.09 -9.19 -12.84
C ILE A 219 14.48 -8.86 -14.29
N ARG A 220 14.19 -7.64 -14.77
CA ARG A 220 14.60 -7.19 -16.13
C ARG A 220 16.12 -7.12 -16.29
N ILE A 221 16.88 -6.74 -15.25
CA ILE A 221 18.36 -6.75 -15.28
C ILE A 221 18.86 -8.19 -15.48
N TYR A 222 18.21 -9.17 -14.84
CA TYR A 222 18.48 -10.59 -15.02
C TYR A 222 17.91 -11.16 -16.33
N ARG A 223 17.37 -10.32 -17.23
CA ARG A 223 16.68 -10.72 -18.47
C ARG A 223 15.57 -11.74 -18.22
N GLY A 224 14.94 -11.63 -17.06
CA GLY A 224 13.84 -12.47 -16.62
C GLY A 224 12.47 -11.91 -17.00
N ARG A 225 11.44 -12.59 -16.51
CA ARG A 225 10.03 -12.21 -16.71
C ARG A 225 9.28 -12.29 -15.40
N LEU A 226 8.50 -11.24 -15.13
CA LEU A 226 7.62 -11.13 -13.98
C LEU A 226 6.17 -11.09 -14.47
N THR A 227 5.31 -11.94 -13.90
CA THR A 227 3.86 -11.92 -14.13
C THR A 227 3.12 -11.87 -12.79
N LEU A 228 1.93 -11.28 -12.80
CA LEU A 228 1.04 -11.16 -11.65
C LEU A 228 -0.30 -11.83 -11.98
N SER A 229 -1.02 -12.34 -10.99
CA SER A 229 -2.37 -12.88 -11.16
C SER A 229 -3.25 -12.65 -9.94
N ASP A 230 -4.55 -12.86 -10.13
CA ASP A 230 -5.54 -12.95 -9.06
C ASP A 230 -5.54 -11.70 -8.16
N LEU A 231 -5.54 -10.50 -8.78
CA LEU A 231 -5.74 -9.26 -8.04
C LEU A 231 -7.21 -9.14 -7.64
N GLU A 232 -7.47 -9.03 -6.34
CA GLU A 232 -8.79 -8.67 -5.82
C GLU A 232 -9.20 -7.27 -6.31
N ASP A 233 -10.52 -7.03 -6.42
CA ASP A 233 -11.10 -5.77 -6.95
C ASP A 233 -10.45 -4.51 -6.37
N TYR A 234 -10.28 -4.49 -5.05
CA TYR A 234 -9.71 -3.34 -4.34
C TYR A 234 -8.23 -3.13 -4.71
N VAL A 235 -7.44 -4.21 -4.79
CA VAL A 235 -6.03 -4.14 -5.20
C VAL A 235 -5.93 -3.70 -6.66
N GLN A 236 -6.81 -4.19 -7.53
CA GLN A 236 -6.90 -3.78 -8.93
C GLN A 236 -7.21 -2.28 -9.06
N GLU A 237 -8.16 -1.75 -8.28
CA GLU A 237 -8.48 -0.30 -8.23
C GLU A 237 -7.24 0.53 -7.88
N ILE A 238 -6.44 0.09 -6.90
CA ILE A 238 -5.20 0.78 -6.53
C ILE A 238 -4.14 0.72 -7.66
N PHE A 239 -4.03 -0.38 -8.38
CA PHE A 239 -3.16 -0.47 -9.55
C PHE A 239 -3.61 0.46 -10.68
N ASP A 240 -4.92 0.63 -10.87
CA ASP A 240 -5.50 1.48 -11.90
C ASP A 240 -5.32 2.97 -11.57
N ILE A 241 -5.61 3.38 -10.32
CA ILE A 241 -5.36 4.75 -9.83
C ILE A 241 -3.89 5.13 -10.03
N THR A 242 -2.98 4.19 -9.77
CA THR A 242 -1.54 4.41 -9.91
C THR A 242 -1.00 4.17 -11.32
N GLN A 243 -1.85 3.80 -12.29
CA GLN A 243 -1.49 3.47 -13.67
C GLN A 243 -0.48 2.32 -13.80
N LEU A 244 -0.33 1.51 -12.76
CA LEU A 244 0.60 0.38 -12.75
C LEU A 244 0.07 -0.82 -13.54
N SER A 245 -1.24 -0.92 -13.73
CA SER A 245 -1.86 -1.92 -14.62
C SER A 245 -1.30 -1.90 -16.05
N HIS A 246 -0.76 -0.76 -16.50
CA HIS A 246 -0.18 -0.63 -17.84
C HIS A 246 1.27 -1.13 -17.97
N ILE A 247 1.97 -1.36 -16.86
CA ILE A 247 3.39 -1.76 -16.89
C ILE A 247 3.64 -3.18 -16.42
N PHE A 248 2.70 -3.74 -15.66
CA PHE A 248 2.74 -5.13 -15.22
C PHE A 248 2.00 -6.03 -16.19
N GLU A 249 2.50 -7.25 -16.34
CA GLU A 249 1.80 -8.31 -17.05
C GLU A 249 0.89 -9.03 -16.04
N ILE A 250 -0.38 -8.61 -16.00
CA ILE A 250 -1.37 -9.08 -15.03
C ILE A 250 -2.36 -10.03 -15.74
N PHE A 251 -2.56 -11.20 -15.18
CA PHE A 251 -3.50 -12.22 -15.64
C PHE A 251 -4.68 -12.34 -14.69
N THR A 252 -5.81 -12.87 -15.18
CA THR A 252 -6.98 -13.12 -14.34
C THR A 252 -6.67 -14.20 -13.30
N THR A 253 -5.96 -15.25 -13.71
CA THR A 253 -5.65 -16.41 -12.86
C THR A 253 -4.20 -16.84 -12.96
N GLU A 254 -3.67 -17.46 -11.90
CA GLU A 254 -2.37 -18.14 -11.92
C GLU A 254 -2.24 -19.11 -13.11
N GLU A 255 -3.31 -19.85 -13.45
CA GLU A 255 -3.28 -20.82 -14.55
C GLU A 255 -3.04 -20.14 -15.90
N GLU A 256 -3.71 -19.01 -16.17
CA GLU A 256 -3.49 -18.21 -17.38
C GLU A 256 -2.05 -17.66 -17.43
N ALA A 257 -1.55 -17.17 -16.30
CA ALA A 257 -0.18 -16.69 -16.21
C ALA A 257 0.83 -17.79 -16.52
N LEU A 258 0.65 -18.99 -15.95
CA LEU A 258 1.56 -20.12 -16.17
C LEU A 258 1.55 -20.62 -17.62
N LYS A 259 0.37 -20.67 -18.26
CA LYS A 259 0.27 -20.99 -19.70
C LYS A 259 1.07 -20.03 -20.57
N SER A 260 1.15 -18.75 -20.18
CA SER A 260 1.91 -17.76 -20.93
C SER A 260 3.43 -17.99 -20.94
N TYR A 261 3.97 -18.83 -20.05
CA TYR A 261 5.39 -19.20 -20.03
C TYR A 261 5.70 -20.38 -20.95
N GLN A 262 4.70 -21.11 -21.42
CA GLN A 262 4.90 -22.22 -22.33
C GLN A 262 5.20 -21.69 -23.73
N PRO A 263 6.09 -22.33 -24.50
CA PRO A 263 6.29 -22.00 -25.91
C PRO A 263 4.96 -22.12 -26.65
N VAL A 264 4.62 -21.13 -27.48
CA VAL A 264 3.50 -21.27 -28.41
C VAL A 264 3.83 -22.45 -29.32
N GLU A 265 3.07 -23.54 -29.24
CA GLU A 265 3.21 -24.66 -30.17
C GLU A 265 2.91 -24.14 -31.59
N THR A 266 3.95 -23.89 -32.38
CA THR A 266 3.82 -23.66 -33.81
C THR A 266 3.58 -25.01 -34.46
N GLY A 267 2.30 -25.30 -34.74
CA GLY A 267 1.89 -26.45 -35.57
C GLY A 267 2.30 -26.29 -37.03
#